data_AF-A0A7K3LQ90-F1
#
_entry.id   AF-A0A7K3LQ90-F1
#
_cell.length_a   1.000
_cell.length_b   1.000
_cell.length_c   1.000
_cell.angle_alpha   90.00
_cell.angle_beta   90.00
_cell.angle_gamma   90.00
#
_symmetry.space_group_name_H-M   'P 1'
#
loop_
_entity.id
_entity.type
_entity.pdbx_description
1 polymer ?
#
loop_
_entity_poly.entity_id
_entity_poly.type
_entity_poly.pdbx_seq_one_letter_code
_entity_poly.pdbx_strand_id
1 'polypeptide(L)'
;MIRTFRLLRVLSAAVPLTVLGASSALAAPTPQGSAPEPVCAWQFMSNANDLNVAFPDSNATYWVMPYALGPGDSISLSGQFPQARYFSLNTYGTDFDTIDTLRDNQITPDRGSSNPFAEVSPAQAGRSWHAAVVPGPADASRNQISGLPTSGTQRVPVGFLIVRVYVPDDPNSPNGGVALPTMTMHLGGATIPLRPCASPLSLSGDSAPMKALFDRLVTTGGGSATEAVFTNPTTTGGLFPNGDNKYLAAPVTYRPGRVVVVRGKAPSFPDTTAGTSPAAARDLRYWSMCQNDRVSPYPVVTCAADHQTALDADGYYTYVIAAPQDLAAPIDASQTLIGWGSTAVADKVLIMRNMLPSAGFYPRSVQASQADHSDPATSMGAYYPRGTYCQVDVLRSQGWQGCYR
;
A
#
# COMPACT_ATOMS: atom_id res chain seq x y z
N MET A 1 93.15 -11.60 -30.95
CA MET A 1 92.56 -11.12 -29.68
C MET A 1 91.05 -11.00 -29.88
N ILE A 2 90.32 -12.07 -29.54
CA ILE A 2 88.87 -12.19 -29.76
C ILE A 2 88.20 -11.85 -28.43
N ARG A 3 87.43 -10.76 -28.40
CA ARG A 3 86.74 -10.25 -27.20
C ARG A 3 85.44 -11.03 -26.98
N THR A 4 85.39 -11.76 -25.89
CA THR A 4 84.26 -12.55 -25.40
C THR A 4 83.19 -11.65 -24.79
N PHE A 5 81.95 -11.74 -25.29
CA PHE A 5 80.76 -11.10 -24.71
C PHE A 5 80.30 -11.87 -23.46
N ARG A 6 80.18 -11.17 -22.31
CA ARG A 6 79.50 -11.67 -21.11
C ARG A 6 78.04 -11.18 -21.11
N LEU A 7 77.10 -12.12 -21.17
CA LEU A 7 75.67 -11.85 -20.96
C LEU A 7 75.42 -11.48 -19.48
N LEU A 8 74.85 -10.30 -19.23
CA LEU A 8 74.21 -9.95 -17.96
C LEU A 8 72.76 -10.46 -17.98
N ARG A 9 72.43 -11.38 -17.07
CA ARG A 9 71.05 -11.77 -16.77
C ARG A 9 70.41 -10.69 -15.89
N VAL A 10 69.40 -10.00 -16.41
CA VAL A 10 68.53 -9.10 -15.65
C VAL A 10 67.45 -9.96 -14.97
N LEU A 11 67.44 -10.01 -13.64
CA LEU A 11 66.33 -10.57 -12.87
C LEU A 11 65.17 -9.56 -12.89
N SER A 12 64.12 -9.86 -13.65
CA SER A 12 62.84 -9.16 -13.58
C SER A 12 62.08 -9.60 -12.32
N ALA A 13 62.01 -8.73 -11.31
CA ALA A 13 61.12 -8.92 -10.17
C ALA A 13 59.68 -8.64 -10.60
N ALA A 14 58.85 -9.68 -10.68
CA ALA A 14 57.41 -9.56 -10.89
C ALA A 14 56.75 -9.06 -9.61
N VAL A 15 56.27 -7.81 -9.63
CA VAL A 15 55.41 -7.24 -8.58
C VAL A 15 53.98 -7.74 -8.85
N PRO A 16 53.34 -8.50 -7.94
CA PRO A 16 51.95 -8.91 -8.13
C PRO A 16 51.05 -7.68 -7.97
N LEU A 17 50.36 -7.33 -9.04
CA LEU A 17 49.32 -6.30 -9.05
C LEU A 17 48.08 -6.88 -8.35
N THR A 18 47.90 -6.57 -7.07
CA THR A 18 46.67 -6.89 -6.33
C THR A 18 45.56 -5.98 -6.82
N VAL A 19 44.70 -6.51 -7.70
CA VAL A 19 43.43 -5.88 -8.06
C VAL A 19 42.54 -5.93 -6.82
N LEU A 20 42.40 -4.81 -6.11
CA LEU A 20 41.33 -4.64 -5.13
C LEU A 20 40.00 -4.61 -5.88
N GLY A 21 39.36 -5.77 -6.02
CA GLY A 21 37.95 -5.83 -6.38
C GLY A 21 37.15 -5.14 -5.29
N ALA A 22 36.52 -4.01 -5.60
CA ALA A 22 35.48 -3.43 -4.77
C ALA A 22 34.31 -4.42 -4.76
N SER A 23 34.26 -5.28 -3.74
CA SER A 23 33.08 -6.09 -3.45
C SER A 23 31.96 -5.12 -3.07
N SER A 24 31.08 -4.82 -4.01
CA SER A 24 29.78 -4.21 -3.72
C SER A 24 28.98 -5.19 -2.88
N ALA A 25 29.19 -5.19 -1.56
CA ALA A 25 28.31 -5.87 -0.65
C ALA A 25 26.93 -5.22 -0.81
N LEU A 26 25.97 -5.97 -1.36
CA LEU A 26 24.57 -5.56 -1.33
C LEU A 26 24.21 -5.28 0.13
N ALA A 27 23.78 -4.05 0.41
CA ALA A 27 23.33 -3.69 1.75
C ALA A 27 22.22 -4.64 2.15
N ALA A 28 22.38 -5.34 3.28
CA ALA A 28 21.32 -6.20 3.79
C ALA A 28 20.09 -5.35 4.12
N PRO A 29 18.86 -5.81 3.81
CA PRO A 29 17.65 -5.09 4.14
C PRO A 29 17.58 -4.84 5.66
N THR A 30 17.09 -3.67 6.04
CA THR A 30 17.02 -3.29 7.45
C THR A 30 16.01 -4.19 8.16
N PRO A 31 16.40 -4.87 9.26
CA PRO A 31 15.51 -5.79 9.95
C PRO A 31 14.26 -5.06 10.43
N GLN A 32 13.11 -5.72 10.31
CA GLN A 32 11.82 -5.21 10.78
C GLN A 32 11.83 -4.94 12.29
N GLY A 33 12.46 -5.84 13.05
CA GLY A 33 12.50 -5.83 14.50
C GLY A 33 13.54 -6.79 15.05
N SER A 34 13.56 -6.97 16.37
CA SER A 34 14.59 -7.77 17.05
C SER A 34 14.09 -8.56 18.27
N ALA A 35 12.83 -8.40 18.67
CA ALA A 35 12.29 -9.10 19.84
C ALA A 35 11.63 -10.44 19.45
N PRO A 36 11.78 -11.48 20.28
CA PRO A 36 11.01 -12.70 20.13
C PRO A 36 9.54 -12.50 20.56
N GLU A 37 8.64 -13.21 19.89
CA GLU A 37 7.22 -13.33 20.27
C GLU A 37 7.06 -14.05 21.63
N PRO A 38 5.93 -13.85 22.36
CA PRO A 38 4.75 -13.05 22.02
C PRO A 38 4.74 -11.61 22.59
N VAL A 39 5.80 -11.19 23.29
CA VAL A 39 5.84 -9.90 23.99
C VAL A 39 6.67 -8.89 23.19
N CYS A 40 6.09 -8.42 22.08
CA CYS A 40 6.69 -7.45 21.17
C CYS A 40 5.62 -6.61 20.47
N ALA A 41 6.04 -5.52 19.83
CA ALA A 41 5.17 -4.64 19.06
C ALA A 41 5.03 -5.10 17.60
N TRP A 42 3.89 -4.79 16.97
CA TRP A 42 3.60 -5.13 15.56
C TRP A 42 3.53 -6.64 15.32
N GLN A 43 2.73 -7.28 16.14
CA GLN A 43 2.53 -8.72 16.20
C GLN A 43 2.03 -9.34 14.90
N PHE A 44 1.22 -8.63 14.11
CA PHE A 44 0.69 -9.18 12.86
C PHE A 44 1.11 -8.36 11.67
N MET A 45 1.19 -9.03 10.52
CA MET A 45 1.44 -8.39 9.24
C MET A 45 0.43 -8.90 8.20
N SER A 46 -0.05 -7.98 7.36
CA SER A 46 -0.87 -8.29 6.20
C SER A 46 -0.29 -7.62 4.95
N ASN A 47 -0.23 -8.36 3.84
CA ASN A 47 0.09 -7.92 2.50
C ASN A 47 -0.51 -8.94 1.48
N ALA A 48 -0.07 -8.93 0.22
CA ALA A 48 -0.57 -9.89 -0.78
C ALA A 48 -0.14 -11.36 -0.57
N ASN A 49 0.94 -11.59 0.18
CA ASN A 49 1.57 -12.90 0.41
C ASN A 49 1.29 -13.44 1.82
N ASP A 50 1.15 -12.56 2.80
CA ASP A 50 0.99 -12.85 4.22
C ASP A 50 -0.34 -12.27 4.69
N LEU A 51 -1.19 -13.10 5.29
CA LEU A 51 -2.52 -12.69 5.79
C LEU A 51 -3.26 -11.80 4.77
N ASN A 52 -3.40 -12.29 3.54
CA ASN A 52 -4.03 -11.59 2.41
C ASN A 52 -5.56 -11.52 2.60
N VAL A 53 -6.02 -10.54 3.38
CA VAL A 53 -7.40 -10.42 3.83
C VAL A 53 -7.92 -8.99 3.70
N ALA A 54 -9.25 -8.86 3.56
CA ALA A 54 -9.96 -7.57 3.53
C ALA A 54 -9.55 -6.62 2.40
N PHE A 55 -9.42 -7.15 1.18
CA PHE A 55 -9.08 -6.39 -0.03
C PHE A 55 -7.79 -5.55 0.10
N PRO A 56 -6.63 -6.17 0.43
CA PRO A 56 -5.40 -5.41 0.54
C PRO A 56 -4.97 -4.87 -0.84
N ASP A 57 -4.00 -3.97 -0.82
CA ASP A 57 -3.28 -3.50 -2.00
C ASP A 57 -1.94 -4.25 -2.03
N SER A 58 -1.55 -4.80 -3.17
CA SER A 58 -0.31 -5.58 -3.28
C SER A 58 0.96 -4.74 -3.20
N ASN A 59 0.85 -3.41 -3.29
CA ASN A 59 1.96 -2.46 -3.13
C ASN A 59 1.97 -1.82 -1.74
N ALA A 60 1.27 -2.42 -0.77
CA ALA A 60 1.24 -1.95 0.61
C ALA A 60 1.49 -3.08 1.60
N THR A 61 2.10 -2.73 2.74
CA THR A 61 2.22 -3.61 3.91
C THR A 61 1.55 -2.97 5.12
N TYR A 62 0.82 -3.80 5.87
CA TYR A 62 0.07 -3.41 7.05
C TYR A 62 0.63 -4.11 8.29
N TRP A 63 1.17 -3.36 9.24
CA TRP A 63 1.71 -3.87 10.50
C TRP A 63 0.73 -3.58 11.63
N VAL A 64 0.24 -4.61 12.30
CA VAL A 64 -0.90 -4.50 13.21
C VAL A 64 -0.49 -4.80 14.64
N MET A 65 -0.96 -3.96 15.56
CA MET A 65 -0.81 -4.13 17.00
C MET A 65 -2.17 -3.95 17.69
N PRO A 66 -2.81 -5.02 18.18
CA PRO A 66 -3.96 -4.90 19.07
C PRO A 66 -3.55 -4.27 20.40
N TYR A 67 -4.45 -3.52 21.03
CA TYR A 67 -4.23 -2.94 22.34
C TYR A 67 -5.50 -2.89 23.18
N ALA A 68 -5.34 -2.67 24.48
CA ALA A 68 -6.39 -2.23 25.38
C ALA A 68 -5.94 -0.96 26.12
N LEU A 69 -6.75 0.10 26.11
CA LEU A 69 -6.44 1.39 26.75
C LEU A 69 -7.58 1.84 27.66
N GLY A 70 -7.37 1.73 28.97
CA GLY A 70 -8.27 2.28 29.98
C GLY A 70 -8.13 3.80 30.15
N PRO A 71 -8.98 4.40 31.01
CA PRO A 71 -8.84 5.81 31.36
C PRO A 71 -7.46 6.13 31.93
N GLY A 72 -6.77 7.12 31.35
CA GLY A 72 -5.43 7.53 31.78
C GLY A 72 -4.28 6.73 31.16
N ASP A 73 -4.58 5.67 30.43
CA ASP A 73 -3.57 4.89 29.70
C ASP A 73 -3.15 5.60 28.40
N SER A 74 -2.00 5.21 27.85
CA SER A 74 -1.55 5.66 26.53
C SER A 74 -0.53 4.71 25.91
N ILE A 75 -0.28 4.90 24.61
CA ILE A 75 0.79 4.24 23.88
C ILE A 75 1.70 5.29 23.29
N SER A 76 2.98 5.27 23.65
CA SER A 76 4.01 6.12 23.03
C SER A 76 4.72 5.35 21.92
N LEU A 77 4.96 6.02 20.80
CA LEU A 77 5.64 5.46 19.62
C LEU A 77 6.87 6.30 19.29
N SER A 78 7.97 5.63 18.95
CA SER A 78 9.21 6.27 18.48
C SER A 78 9.69 5.58 17.22
N GLY A 79 9.94 6.33 16.16
CA GLY A 79 10.32 5.77 14.87
C GLY A 79 11.23 6.66 14.03
N GLN A 80 11.53 6.17 12.83
CA GLN A 80 12.17 6.91 11.76
C GLN A 80 11.19 7.03 10.59
N PHE A 81 11.25 8.12 9.82
CA PHE A 81 10.49 8.24 8.59
C PHE A 81 10.96 7.19 7.57
N PRO A 82 10.07 6.29 7.08
CA PRO A 82 10.46 5.28 6.10
C PRO A 82 10.73 5.91 4.72
N GLN A 83 11.46 5.17 3.90
CA GLN A 83 11.65 5.43 2.46
C GLN A 83 10.50 4.75 1.72
N ALA A 84 9.43 5.51 1.51
CA ALA A 84 8.21 5.04 0.87
C ALA A 84 7.43 6.22 0.26
N ARG A 85 6.43 5.92 -0.56
CA ARG A 85 5.51 6.94 -1.10
C ARG A 85 4.58 7.50 -0.05
N TYR A 86 4.14 6.64 0.84
CA TYR A 86 3.23 7.02 1.91
C TYR A 86 3.40 6.10 3.11
N PHE A 87 3.28 6.67 4.31
CA PHE A 87 3.00 5.88 5.50
C PHE A 87 2.01 6.58 6.45
N SER A 88 1.38 5.79 7.32
CA SER A 88 0.48 6.35 8.33
C SER A 88 0.34 5.46 9.56
N LEU A 89 -0.10 6.09 10.64
CA LEU A 89 -0.61 5.45 11.85
C LEU A 89 -2.13 5.58 11.84
N ASN A 90 -2.84 4.46 11.90
CA ASN A 90 -4.30 4.46 11.93
C ASN A 90 -4.77 3.63 13.12
N THR A 91 -5.75 4.15 13.85
CA THR A 91 -6.43 3.43 14.94
C THR A 91 -7.79 2.94 14.49
N TYR A 92 -8.22 1.81 15.03
CA TYR A 92 -9.49 1.16 14.67
C TYR A 92 -10.23 0.64 15.89
N GLY A 93 -11.55 0.70 15.80
CA GLY A 93 -12.45 0.11 16.79
C GLY A 93 -12.60 -1.39 16.62
N THR A 94 -13.47 -1.98 17.45
CA THR A 94 -13.85 -3.40 17.36
C THR A 94 -14.78 -3.69 16.17
N ASP A 95 -15.33 -2.66 15.56
CA ASP A 95 -16.02 -2.73 14.27
C ASP A 95 -15.05 -2.69 13.08
N PHE A 96 -13.74 -2.50 13.33
CA PHE A 96 -12.68 -2.35 12.35
C PHE A 96 -12.79 -1.12 11.45
N ASP A 97 -13.58 -0.13 11.88
CA ASP A 97 -13.60 1.19 11.26
C ASP A 97 -12.49 2.08 11.79
N THR A 98 -12.01 2.98 10.92
CA THR A 98 -10.98 3.96 11.28
C THR A 98 -11.54 4.92 12.34
N ILE A 99 -10.88 4.99 13.49
CA ILE A 99 -11.16 5.99 14.53
C ILE A 99 -10.43 7.28 14.18
N ASP A 100 -9.13 7.19 13.93
CA ASP A 100 -8.27 8.34 13.67
C ASP A 100 -7.11 7.95 12.74
N THR A 101 -6.47 8.94 12.14
CA THR A 101 -5.33 8.76 11.22
C THR A 101 -4.34 9.91 11.38
N LEU A 102 -3.09 9.54 11.65
CA LEU A 102 -1.94 10.43 11.55
C LEU A 102 -1.07 9.95 10.39
N ARG A 103 -1.17 10.65 9.27
CA ARG A 103 -0.40 10.35 8.05
C ARG A 103 0.93 11.10 8.02
N ASP A 104 1.83 10.58 7.20
CA ASP A 104 3.22 10.99 7.09
C ASP A 104 3.48 12.51 7.18
N ASN A 105 2.86 13.30 6.31
CA ASN A 105 3.09 14.74 6.19
C ASN A 105 2.50 15.58 7.33
N GLN A 106 1.69 14.98 8.22
CA GLN A 106 1.15 15.64 9.42
C GLN A 106 2.07 15.50 10.63
N ILE A 107 2.99 14.54 10.60
CA ILE A 107 3.86 14.25 11.74
C ILE A 107 4.89 15.36 11.87
N THR A 108 4.86 16.03 13.02
CA THR A 108 5.92 16.96 13.41
C THR A 108 7.18 16.16 13.75
N PRO A 109 8.32 16.38 13.07
CA PRO A 109 9.54 15.62 13.33
C PRO A 109 10.16 16.02 14.68
N ASP A 110 11.01 15.14 15.22
CA ASP A 110 11.77 15.46 16.43
C ASP A 110 12.77 16.60 16.19
N ARG A 111 13.22 17.23 17.28
CA ARG A 111 14.31 18.20 17.22
C ARG A 111 15.55 17.55 16.60
N GLY A 112 16.17 18.20 15.61
CA GLY A 112 17.29 17.62 14.86
C GLY A 112 16.88 16.85 13.61
N SER A 113 15.58 16.68 13.36
CA SER A 113 15.03 15.91 12.24
C SER A 113 14.12 16.74 11.33
N SER A 114 13.93 16.27 10.10
CA SER A 114 12.99 16.82 9.11
C SER A 114 12.03 15.74 8.61
N ASN A 115 10.83 16.15 8.17
CA ASN A 115 9.83 15.27 7.61
C ASN A 115 9.92 15.24 6.06
N PRO A 116 10.41 14.15 5.43
CA PRO A 116 10.58 14.09 3.98
C PRO A 116 9.27 14.00 3.19
N PHE A 117 8.13 13.81 3.87
CA PHE A 117 6.80 13.74 3.26
C PHE A 117 6.08 15.09 3.25
N ALA A 118 6.57 16.05 4.04
CA ALA A 118 6.08 17.41 4.08
C ALA A 118 6.93 18.37 3.22
N GLU A 119 8.21 18.04 3.01
CA GLU A 119 9.18 18.93 2.35
C GLU A 119 9.99 18.18 1.27
N VAL A 120 10.15 18.80 0.09
CA VAL A 120 10.91 18.20 -1.03
C VAL A 120 12.41 18.18 -0.77
N SER A 121 12.92 19.17 -0.02
CA SER A 121 14.35 19.30 0.32
C SER A 121 14.49 19.49 1.82
N PRO A 122 14.56 18.40 2.60
CA PRO A 122 14.62 18.46 4.06
C PRO A 122 15.84 19.24 4.53
N ALA A 123 15.64 20.20 5.44
CA ALA A 123 16.72 21.02 5.99
C ALA A 123 17.69 20.25 6.90
N GLN A 124 17.22 19.17 7.53
CA GLN A 124 17.98 18.36 8.47
C GLN A 124 18.09 16.91 7.98
N ALA A 125 19.22 16.27 8.28
CA ALA A 125 19.45 14.87 7.91
C ALA A 125 18.72 13.87 8.83
N GLY A 126 18.41 14.25 10.07
CA GLY A 126 17.68 13.42 11.00
C GLY A 126 16.27 13.11 10.50
N ARG A 127 15.75 11.93 10.83
CA ARG A 127 14.44 11.43 10.38
C ARG A 127 13.59 10.87 11.52
N SER A 128 13.88 11.24 12.76
CA SER A 128 13.18 10.72 13.93
C SER A 128 11.84 11.44 14.17
N TRP A 129 10.88 10.68 14.69
CA TRP A 129 9.58 11.20 15.10
C TRP A 129 9.05 10.43 16.31
N HIS A 130 8.18 11.11 17.07
CA HIS A 130 7.36 10.51 18.13
C HIS A 130 5.87 10.78 17.90
N ALA A 131 5.04 9.83 18.30
CA ALA A 131 3.58 9.95 18.30
C ALA A 131 2.99 9.24 19.52
N ALA A 132 1.73 9.51 19.83
CA ALA A 132 1.04 8.78 20.89
C ALA A 132 -0.41 8.43 20.55
N VAL A 133 -0.84 7.24 20.99
CA VAL A 133 -2.25 6.84 20.97
C VAL A 133 -2.82 7.12 22.35
N VAL A 134 -3.93 7.87 22.41
CA VAL A 134 -4.63 8.22 23.64
C VAL A 134 -6.08 7.71 23.59
N PRO A 135 -6.68 7.26 24.71
CA PRO A 135 -8.03 6.68 24.72
C PRO A 135 -9.15 7.69 24.44
N GLY A 136 -8.85 9.00 24.40
CA GLY A 136 -9.82 10.07 24.24
C GLY A 136 -9.42 11.06 23.13
N PRO A 137 -9.90 12.31 23.19
CA PRO A 137 -9.58 13.34 22.22
C PRO A 137 -8.07 13.53 22.07
N ALA A 138 -7.59 13.49 20.82
CA ALA A 138 -6.20 13.65 20.49
C ALA A 138 -5.81 15.13 20.29
N ASP A 139 -4.58 15.45 20.66
CA ASP A 139 -3.93 16.73 20.34
C ASP A 139 -2.96 16.54 19.17
N ALA A 140 -3.38 16.97 17.98
CA ALA A 140 -2.58 16.87 16.76
C ALA A 140 -1.25 17.64 16.85
N SER A 141 -1.17 18.72 17.65
CA SER A 141 0.08 19.47 17.85
C SER A 141 1.16 18.67 18.58
N ARG A 142 0.78 17.55 19.20
CA ARG A 142 1.64 16.62 19.91
C ARG A 142 1.74 15.26 19.20
N ASN A 143 1.39 15.19 17.90
CA ASN A 143 1.33 13.94 17.13
C ASN A 143 0.47 12.86 17.84
N GLN A 144 -0.64 13.25 18.46
CA GLN A 144 -1.55 12.30 19.10
C GLN A 144 -2.63 11.84 18.13
N ILE A 145 -3.08 10.59 18.30
CA ILE A 145 -4.28 10.04 17.67
C ILE A 145 -5.20 9.37 18.68
N SER A 146 -6.50 9.44 18.44
CA SER A 146 -7.51 8.83 19.28
C SER A 146 -7.54 7.31 19.08
N GLY A 147 -7.37 6.55 20.15
CA GLY A 147 -7.31 5.10 20.15
C GLY A 147 -8.66 4.42 20.39
N LEU A 148 -9.67 5.15 20.87
CA LEU A 148 -11.01 4.60 21.09
C LEU A 148 -12.05 5.55 20.49
N PRO A 149 -13.15 5.00 19.96
CA PRO A 149 -14.20 5.84 19.40
C PRO A 149 -14.91 6.62 20.52
N THR A 150 -15.15 7.90 20.31
CA THR A 150 -15.88 8.77 21.27
C THR A 150 -17.40 8.59 21.20
N SER A 151 -17.89 7.86 20.19
CA SER A 151 -19.30 7.59 19.92
C SER A 151 -19.47 6.21 19.30
N GLY A 152 -20.67 5.64 19.33
CA GLY A 152 -20.96 4.34 18.74
C GLY A 152 -21.33 3.28 19.79
N THR A 153 -21.33 2.01 19.38
CA THR A 153 -21.81 0.88 20.20
C THR A 153 -20.69 0.19 20.98
N GLN A 154 -19.42 0.47 20.67
CA GLN A 154 -18.29 -0.09 21.39
C GLN A 154 -18.30 0.38 22.86
N ARG A 155 -18.13 -0.57 23.79
CA ARG A 155 -18.05 -0.33 25.24
C ARG A 155 -16.78 -0.87 25.89
N VAL A 156 -15.97 -1.61 25.13
CA VAL A 156 -14.72 -2.21 25.59
C VAL A 156 -13.54 -1.33 25.18
N PRO A 157 -12.49 -1.23 26.01
CA PRO A 157 -11.34 -0.36 25.76
C PRO A 157 -10.34 -0.96 24.76
N VAL A 158 -10.79 -1.75 23.79
CA VAL A 158 -9.93 -2.48 22.85
C VAL A 158 -9.87 -1.76 21.51
N GLY A 159 -8.71 -1.76 20.86
CA GLY A 159 -8.56 -1.26 19.51
C GLY A 159 -7.38 -1.89 18.79
N PHE A 160 -7.20 -1.48 17.54
CA PHE A 160 -6.08 -1.91 16.71
C PHE A 160 -5.32 -0.68 16.23
N LEU A 161 -4.00 -0.74 16.29
CA LEU A 161 -3.11 0.24 15.68
C LEU A 161 -2.47 -0.40 14.46
N ILE A 162 -2.53 0.27 13.31
CA ILE A 162 -1.91 -0.19 12.08
C ILE A 162 -0.92 0.85 11.58
N VAL A 163 0.34 0.43 11.35
CA VAL A 163 1.27 1.14 10.46
C VAL A 163 1.00 0.67 9.04
N ARG A 164 0.70 1.60 8.14
CA ARG A 164 0.59 1.31 6.70
C ARG A 164 1.82 1.86 6.00
N VAL A 165 2.44 1.08 5.14
CA VAL A 165 3.54 1.53 4.27
C VAL A 165 3.16 1.20 2.83
N TYR A 166 3.09 2.22 1.97
CA TYR A 166 2.74 2.09 0.55
C TYR A 166 3.96 2.41 -0.32
N VAL A 167 4.25 1.53 -1.27
CA VAL A 167 5.34 1.65 -2.25
C VAL A 167 6.66 2.02 -1.55
N PRO A 168 7.27 1.10 -0.78
CA PRO A 168 8.62 1.30 -0.27
C PRO A 168 9.59 1.45 -1.44
N ASP A 169 10.61 2.29 -1.28
CA ASP A 169 11.58 2.54 -2.36
C ASP A 169 12.39 1.27 -2.70
N ASP A 170 12.66 0.44 -1.69
CA ASP A 170 13.14 -0.95 -1.86
C ASP A 170 11.98 -1.94 -1.62
N PRO A 171 11.51 -2.67 -2.65
CA PRO A 171 10.43 -3.64 -2.49
C PRO A 171 10.79 -4.81 -1.57
N ASN A 172 12.07 -5.06 -1.29
CA ASN A 172 12.52 -6.08 -0.34
C ASN A 172 12.54 -5.58 1.11
N SER A 173 12.24 -4.30 1.35
CA SER A 173 12.09 -3.72 2.67
C SER A 173 10.65 -3.24 2.85
N PRO A 174 9.70 -4.11 3.22
CA PRO A 174 8.28 -3.78 3.36
C PRO A 174 7.98 -2.69 4.42
N ASN A 175 8.95 -2.42 5.28
CA ASN A 175 9.02 -1.38 6.29
C ASN A 175 9.64 -0.05 5.79
N GLY A 176 10.08 0.03 4.53
CA GLY A 176 10.67 1.22 3.93
C GLY A 176 12.07 1.54 4.44
N GLY A 177 12.93 0.53 4.60
CA GLY A 177 14.35 0.71 4.92
C GLY A 177 14.66 1.16 6.36
N VAL A 178 13.69 1.11 7.26
CA VAL A 178 13.85 1.47 8.69
C VAL A 178 13.13 0.46 9.58
N ALA A 179 13.64 0.19 10.78
CA ALA A 179 12.92 -0.67 11.73
C ALA A 179 11.50 -0.11 12.02
N LEU A 180 10.56 -0.99 12.34
CA LEU A 180 9.23 -0.55 12.77
C LEU A 180 9.34 0.29 14.06
N PRO A 181 8.39 1.20 14.33
CA PRO A 181 8.47 2.06 15.50
C PRO A 181 8.49 1.25 16.80
N THR A 182 9.34 1.62 17.76
CA THR A 182 9.24 1.03 19.09
C THR A 182 8.00 1.55 19.80
N MET A 183 7.40 0.72 20.65
CA MET A 183 6.19 1.06 21.38
C MET A 183 6.46 1.05 22.89
N THR A 184 5.86 1.97 23.63
CA THR A 184 5.84 1.93 25.10
C THR A 184 4.40 2.08 25.56
N MET A 185 3.88 1.07 26.26
CA MET A 185 2.53 1.14 26.83
C MET A 185 2.61 1.72 28.24
N HIS A 186 1.79 2.74 28.51
CA HIS A 186 1.61 3.31 29.83
C HIS A 186 0.24 2.85 30.34
N LEU A 187 0.21 1.78 31.13
CA LEU A 187 -1.03 1.10 31.55
C LEU A 187 -1.14 1.06 33.07
N GLY A 188 -2.17 1.67 33.65
CA GLY A 188 -2.41 1.64 35.10
C GLY A 188 -1.21 2.11 35.94
N GLY A 189 -0.42 3.06 35.42
CA GLY A 189 0.81 3.57 36.04
C GLY A 189 2.08 2.74 35.74
N ALA A 190 1.97 1.56 35.15
CA ALA A 190 3.12 0.80 34.66
C ALA A 190 3.61 1.32 33.31
N THR A 191 4.91 1.22 33.07
CA THR A 191 5.54 1.54 31.78
C THR A 191 6.15 0.28 31.19
N ILE A 192 5.66 -0.14 30.03
CA ILE A 192 6.00 -1.43 29.40
C ILE A 192 6.61 -1.15 28.02
N PRO A 193 7.94 -1.20 27.89
CA PRO A 193 8.61 -1.05 26.60
C PRO A 193 8.45 -2.32 25.76
N LEU A 194 8.05 -2.14 24.50
CA LEU A 194 7.86 -3.20 23.51
C LEU A 194 8.69 -2.87 22.27
N ARG A 195 9.71 -3.69 22.03
CA ARG A 195 10.47 -3.65 20.78
C ARG A 195 9.66 -4.34 19.67
N PRO A 196 9.84 -3.94 18.39
CA PRO A 196 9.22 -4.64 17.28
C PRO A 196 9.61 -6.12 17.22
N CYS A 197 8.64 -6.95 16.88
CA CYS A 197 8.83 -8.38 16.65
C CYS A 197 9.85 -8.62 15.52
N ALA A 198 10.75 -9.59 15.69
CA ALA A 198 11.73 -9.96 14.68
C ALA A 198 11.06 -10.57 13.43
N SER A 199 9.97 -11.29 13.64
CA SER A 199 9.08 -11.83 12.61
C SER A 199 7.64 -11.66 13.09
N PRO A 200 6.67 -11.38 12.20
CA PRO A 200 5.26 -11.34 12.59
C PRO A 200 4.76 -12.73 12.98
N LEU A 201 3.74 -12.77 13.84
CA LEU A 201 2.97 -13.98 14.12
C LEU A 201 2.32 -14.49 12.83
N SER A 202 2.62 -15.74 12.51
CA SER A 202 1.92 -16.44 11.44
C SER A 202 0.53 -16.82 11.93
N LEU A 203 -0.48 -16.09 11.47
CA LEU A 203 -1.86 -16.54 11.52
C LEU A 203 -2.16 -17.26 10.21
N SER A 204 -2.57 -18.53 10.29
CA SER A 204 -3.21 -19.17 9.15
C SER A 204 -4.50 -18.41 8.82
N GLY A 205 -4.79 -18.20 7.54
CA GLY A 205 -5.96 -17.48 7.05
C GLY A 205 -7.32 -18.11 7.41
N ASP A 206 -7.32 -19.18 8.18
CA ASP A 206 -8.48 -20.00 8.56
C ASP A 206 -9.12 -19.61 9.90
N SER A 207 -8.82 -18.41 10.44
CA SER A 207 -9.50 -17.94 11.66
C SER A 207 -10.99 -17.68 11.39
N ALA A 208 -11.82 -18.71 11.58
CA ALA A 208 -13.26 -18.70 11.35
C ALA A 208 -13.99 -17.47 11.94
N PRO A 209 -13.62 -16.93 13.12
CA PRO A 209 -14.24 -15.70 13.65
C PRO A 209 -13.97 -14.45 12.80
N MET A 210 -12.73 -14.26 12.31
CA MET A 210 -12.38 -13.12 11.46
C MET A 210 -13.05 -13.23 10.09
N LYS A 211 -13.06 -14.45 9.53
CA LYS A 211 -13.76 -14.77 8.27
C LYS A 211 -15.25 -14.43 8.36
N ALA A 212 -15.94 -14.88 9.41
CA ALA A 212 -17.37 -14.61 9.59
C ALA A 212 -17.67 -13.11 9.76
N LEU A 213 -16.77 -12.36 10.39
CA LEU A 213 -16.90 -10.92 10.55
C LEU A 213 -16.74 -10.17 9.22
N PHE A 214 -15.70 -10.50 8.44
CA PHE A 214 -15.52 -9.93 7.10
C PHE A 214 -16.67 -10.29 6.15
N ASP A 215 -17.16 -11.54 6.18
CA ASP A 215 -18.31 -11.98 5.39
C ASP A 215 -19.56 -11.11 5.66
N ARG A 216 -19.83 -10.80 6.94
CA ARG A 216 -20.96 -9.95 7.34
C ARG A 216 -20.83 -8.50 6.84
N LEU A 217 -19.61 -7.97 6.80
CA LEU A 217 -19.36 -6.58 6.40
C LEU A 217 -19.39 -6.41 4.88
N VAL A 218 -18.86 -7.35 4.11
CA VAL A 218 -18.92 -7.29 2.64
C VAL A 218 -20.34 -7.51 2.12
N THR A 219 -21.13 -8.38 2.74
CA THR A 219 -22.53 -8.62 2.35
C THR A 219 -23.44 -7.41 2.58
N THR A 220 -23.16 -6.60 3.60
CA THR A 220 -23.92 -5.36 3.88
C THR A 220 -23.55 -4.18 2.97
N GLY A 221 -22.38 -4.22 2.31
CA GLY A 221 -21.97 -3.25 1.29
C GLY A 221 -22.34 -3.62 -0.17
N GLY A 222 -22.99 -4.75 -0.40
CA GLY A 222 -23.30 -5.26 -1.72
C GLY A 222 -24.65 -4.79 -2.28
N GLY A 223 -24.70 -3.58 -2.85
CA GLY A 223 -25.80 -3.21 -3.74
C GLY A 223 -25.78 -4.03 -5.05
N SER A 224 -26.91 -4.10 -5.76
CA SER A 224 -26.98 -4.64 -7.12
C SER A 224 -26.26 -3.68 -8.08
N ALA A 225 -24.93 -3.79 -8.13
CA ALA A 225 -24.10 -2.99 -9.04
C ALA A 225 -23.99 -3.69 -10.39
N THR A 226 -24.15 -2.91 -11.46
CA THR A 226 -23.92 -3.36 -12.83
C THR A 226 -22.47 -3.82 -12.98
N GLU A 227 -22.26 -5.01 -13.56
CA GLU A 227 -20.91 -5.55 -13.75
C GLU A 227 -20.05 -4.62 -14.61
N ALA A 228 -18.75 -4.56 -14.31
CA ALA A 228 -17.76 -3.71 -14.98
C ALA A 228 -18.03 -2.19 -14.93
N VAL A 229 -19.03 -1.74 -14.17
CA VAL A 229 -19.29 -0.32 -13.91
C VAL A 229 -18.76 0.06 -12.53
N PHE A 230 -17.90 1.08 -12.49
CA PHE A 230 -17.28 1.56 -11.27
C PHE A 230 -18.22 2.51 -10.51
N THR A 231 -18.47 2.21 -9.25
CA THR A 231 -19.37 3.00 -8.40
C THR A 231 -18.73 3.31 -7.06
N ASN A 232 -19.22 4.36 -6.38
CA ASN A 232 -18.89 4.58 -4.97
C ASN A 232 -19.46 3.40 -4.15
N PRO A 233 -18.64 2.65 -3.39
CA PRO A 233 -19.14 1.61 -2.51
C PRO A 233 -20.12 2.20 -1.49
N THR A 234 -21.19 1.49 -1.16
CA THR A 234 -22.18 1.93 -0.16
C THR A 234 -21.59 2.00 1.25
N THR A 235 -20.59 1.17 1.53
CA THR A 235 -19.73 1.27 2.72
C THR A 235 -18.36 0.69 2.41
N THR A 236 -17.31 1.31 2.96
CA THR A 236 -15.97 0.71 3.05
C THR A 236 -15.64 0.29 4.48
N GLY A 237 -16.63 0.35 5.35
CA GLY A 237 -16.47 0.17 6.78
C GLY A 237 -16.26 -1.29 7.18
N GLY A 238 -15.52 -1.46 8.27
CA GLY A 238 -15.20 -2.72 8.92
C GLY A 238 -14.15 -3.59 8.22
N LEU A 239 -13.52 -3.09 7.16
CA LEU A 239 -12.45 -3.78 6.44
C LEU A 239 -11.10 -3.10 6.65
N PHE A 240 -10.94 -2.41 7.79
CA PHE A 240 -9.80 -1.55 8.07
C PHE A 240 -9.55 -0.60 6.89
N PRO A 241 -10.47 0.32 6.55
CA PRO A 241 -10.19 1.31 5.50
C PRO A 241 -9.00 2.19 5.90
N ASN A 242 -8.23 2.69 4.92
CA ASN A 242 -7.28 3.77 5.21
C ASN A 242 -8.08 5.09 5.22
N GLY A 243 -7.90 5.93 6.26
CA GLY A 243 -8.54 7.24 6.37
C GLY A 243 -8.32 8.13 5.13
N ASP A 244 -7.17 8.01 4.48
CA ASP A 244 -6.78 8.84 3.33
C ASP A 244 -7.11 8.24 1.94
N ASN A 245 -7.47 6.95 1.87
CA ASN A 245 -7.89 6.31 0.62
C ASN A 245 -9.39 6.44 0.40
N LYS A 246 -9.77 6.63 -0.86
CA LYS A 246 -11.15 6.43 -1.34
C LYS A 246 -11.15 5.53 -2.56
N TYR A 247 -12.29 4.87 -2.76
CA TYR A 247 -12.38 3.66 -3.58
C TYR A 247 -13.53 3.77 -4.57
N LEU A 248 -13.31 3.31 -5.79
CA LEU A 248 -14.40 2.87 -6.66
C LEU A 248 -14.33 1.35 -6.79
N ALA A 249 -15.49 0.71 -6.86
CA ALA A 249 -15.58 -0.73 -7.05
C ALA A 249 -16.44 -1.07 -8.27
N ALA A 250 -16.01 -2.09 -9.02
CA ALA A 250 -16.79 -2.70 -10.10
C ALA A 250 -16.79 -4.23 -9.91
N PRO A 251 -17.94 -4.87 -9.62
CA PRO A 251 -18.01 -6.32 -9.60
C PRO A 251 -17.82 -6.88 -11.01
N VAL A 252 -17.14 -8.01 -11.13
CA VAL A 252 -16.95 -8.70 -12.41
C VAL A 252 -17.00 -10.21 -12.19
N THR A 253 -17.71 -10.93 -13.07
CA THR A 253 -17.78 -12.39 -13.09
C THR A 253 -17.04 -12.99 -14.28
N TYR A 254 -16.32 -14.08 -14.04
CA TYR A 254 -15.58 -14.82 -15.06
C TYR A 254 -16.52 -15.53 -16.03
N ARG A 255 -16.18 -15.51 -17.32
CA ARG A 255 -16.71 -16.47 -18.32
C ARG A 255 -15.58 -16.81 -19.30
N PRO A 256 -15.45 -18.07 -19.73
CA PRO A 256 -14.45 -18.45 -20.74
C PRO A 256 -14.58 -17.58 -22.01
N GLY A 257 -13.43 -17.15 -22.56
CA GLY A 257 -13.39 -16.31 -23.76
C GLY A 257 -13.78 -14.84 -23.54
N ARG A 258 -14.08 -14.43 -22.30
CA ARG A 258 -14.49 -13.06 -21.96
C ARG A 258 -13.46 -12.41 -21.03
N VAL A 259 -13.06 -11.19 -21.38
CA VAL A 259 -12.12 -10.36 -20.62
C VAL A 259 -12.81 -9.06 -20.19
N VAL A 260 -12.24 -8.36 -19.22
CA VAL A 260 -12.66 -6.98 -18.88
C VAL A 260 -11.58 -6.03 -19.38
N VAL A 261 -11.99 -4.95 -20.03
CA VAL A 261 -11.10 -3.86 -20.42
C VAL A 261 -11.51 -2.62 -19.65
N VAL A 262 -10.55 -1.93 -19.04
CA VAL A 262 -10.79 -0.68 -18.30
C VAL A 262 -9.88 0.41 -18.84
N ARG A 263 -10.45 1.57 -19.18
CA ARG A 263 -9.70 2.72 -19.70
C ARG A 263 -10.05 4.00 -18.96
N GLY A 264 -9.05 4.84 -18.71
CA GLY A 264 -9.20 6.16 -18.12
C GLY A 264 -7.91 6.97 -18.21
N LYS A 265 -7.99 8.27 -17.94
CA LYS A 265 -6.81 9.14 -17.88
C LYS A 265 -6.09 8.93 -16.55
N ALA A 266 -4.77 8.83 -16.58
CA ALA A 266 -3.96 8.68 -15.37
C ALA A 266 -3.78 10.03 -14.66
N PRO A 267 -4.09 10.13 -13.36
CA PRO A 267 -3.63 11.23 -12.52
C PRO A 267 -2.10 11.20 -12.39
N SER A 268 -1.46 12.37 -12.36
CA SER A 268 -0.04 12.45 -12.05
C SER A 268 0.25 12.06 -10.58
N PHE A 269 1.44 11.54 -10.33
CA PHE A 269 1.87 11.04 -9.02
C PHE A 269 3.37 11.31 -8.78
N PRO A 270 3.84 11.29 -7.52
CA PRO A 270 5.26 11.42 -7.20
C PRO A 270 5.90 10.04 -7.33
N ASP A 271 6.63 9.80 -8.42
CA ASP A 271 7.31 8.51 -8.60
C ASP A 271 8.55 8.40 -7.69
N THR A 272 8.32 7.96 -6.46
CA THR A 272 9.37 7.68 -5.47
C THR A 272 10.31 6.56 -5.88
N THR A 273 9.86 5.60 -6.70
CA THR A 273 10.73 4.51 -7.19
C THR A 273 11.76 5.02 -8.20
N ALA A 274 11.47 6.15 -8.84
CA ALA A 274 12.40 6.91 -9.67
C ALA A 274 13.06 8.09 -8.92
N GLY A 275 12.93 8.16 -7.59
CA GLY A 275 13.58 9.16 -6.74
C GLY A 275 12.85 10.50 -6.62
N THR A 276 11.61 10.63 -7.10
CA THR A 276 10.80 11.83 -6.85
C THR A 276 10.42 11.89 -5.37
N SER A 277 10.54 13.06 -4.73
CA SER A 277 10.09 13.22 -3.34
C SER A 277 8.58 12.93 -3.19
N PRO A 278 8.15 12.22 -2.13
CA PRO A 278 6.72 12.05 -1.84
C PRO A 278 6.02 13.39 -1.56
N ALA A 279 6.74 14.43 -1.13
CA ALA A 279 6.20 15.77 -0.93
C ALA A 279 5.95 16.54 -2.25
N ALA A 280 6.34 16.00 -3.41
CA ALA A 280 6.16 16.69 -4.68
C ALA A 280 4.68 16.89 -5.02
N ALA A 281 4.32 18.10 -5.43
CA ALA A 281 2.96 18.44 -5.84
C ALA A 281 2.56 17.68 -7.12
N ARG A 282 1.50 16.89 -7.01
CA ARG A 282 0.95 16.00 -8.04
C ARG A 282 -0.56 15.89 -7.87
N ASP A 283 -1.25 15.30 -8.85
CA ASP A 283 -2.71 15.15 -8.77
C ASP A 283 -3.12 14.28 -7.57
N LEU A 284 -2.43 13.15 -7.37
CA LEU A 284 -2.61 12.22 -6.25
C LEU A 284 -1.25 11.86 -5.62
N ARG A 285 -1.25 11.45 -4.35
CA ARG A 285 -0.06 10.82 -3.73
C ARG A 285 0.17 9.41 -4.26
N TYR A 286 -0.91 8.68 -4.50
CA TYR A 286 -0.90 7.30 -4.97
C TYR A 286 -2.24 6.93 -5.60
N TRP A 287 -2.20 6.06 -6.59
CA TRP A 287 -3.39 5.36 -7.09
C TRP A 287 -3.06 3.96 -7.60
N SER A 288 -4.06 3.09 -7.61
CA SER A 288 -3.91 1.70 -8.08
C SER A 288 -5.22 1.10 -8.57
N MET A 289 -5.10 0.12 -9.46
CA MET A 289 -6.18 -0.78 -9.84
C MET A 289 -5.84 -2.18 -9.33
N CYS A 290 -6.73 -2.77 -8.53
CA CYS A 290 -6.59 -4.14 -8.05
C CYS A 290 -7.76 -5.00 -8.50
N GLN A 291 -7.49 -6.26 -8.79
CA GLN A 291 -8.49 -7.32 -8.83
C GLN A 291 -8.41 -8.11 -7.53
N ASN A 292 -9.56 -8.28 -6.89
CA ASN A 292 -9.69 -9.04 -5.65
C ASN A 292 -10.78 -10.12 -5.76
N ASP A 293 -10.59 -11.19 -5.02
CA ASP A 293 -11.58 -12.26 -4.90
C ASP A 293 -12.76 -11.78 -4.07
N ARG A 294 -13.98 -12.02 -4.55
CA ARG A 294 -15.19 -11.70 -3.80
C ARG A 294 -15.65 -12.88 -2.93
N VAL A 295 -14.70 -13.66 -2.44
CA VAL A 295 -14.90 -14.73 -1.46
C VAL A 295 -13.99 -14.49 -0.27
N SER A 296 -14.51 -14.68 0.95
CA SER A 296 -13.71 -14.48 2.15
C SER A 296 -12.48 -15.40 2.17
N PRO A 297 -11.30 -14.89 2.59
CA PRO A 297 -11.10 -13.63 3.32
C PRO A 297 -10.89 -12.39 2.45
N TYR A 298 -11.35 -12.41 1.21
CA TYR A 298 -11.29 -11.31 0.24
C TYR A 298 -9.87 -10.94 -0.18
N PRO A 299 -9.05 -11.92 -0.61
CA PRO A 299 -7.67 -11.67 -0.98
C PRO A 299 -7.56 -10.79 -2.23
N VAL A 300 -6.47 -10.04 -2.31
CA VAL A 300 -5.99 -9.46 -3.57
C VAL A 300 -5.36 -10.54 -4.43
N VAL A 301 -5.62 -10.49 -5.73
CA VAL A 301 -5.00 -11.38 -6.71
C VAL A 301 -3.85 -10.67 -7.40
N THR A 302 -4.10 -9.48 -7.94
CA THR A 302 -3.11 -8.68 -8.65
C THR A 302 -3.51 -7.22 -8.60
N CYS A 303 -2.54 -6.32 -8.39
CA CYS A 303 -2.72 -4.89 -8.63
C CYS A 303 -1.72 -4.38 -9.65
N ALA A 304 -2.05 -3.24 -10.23
CA ALA A 304 -1.11 -2.32 -10.83
C ALA A 304 -1.20 -0.98 -10.10
N ALA A 305 -0.11 -0.58 -9.45
CA ALA A 305 0.06 0.78 -8.95
C ALA A 305 0.32 1.75 -10.11
N ASP A 306 0.21 3.04 -9.83
CA ASP A 306 0.50 4.15 -10.75
C ASP A 306 1.79 3.98 -11.59
N HIS A 307 2.93 3.68 -10.96
CA HIS A 307 4.24 3.49 -11.59
C HIS A 307 4.38 2.14 -12.33
N GLN A 308 3.48 1.20 -12.06
CA GLN A 308 3.40 -0.09 -12.76
C GLN A 308 2.42 -0.03 -13.95
N THR A 309 1.66 1.05 -14.06
CA THR A 309 0.62 1.20 -15.07
C THR A 309 1.19 1.84 -16.33
N ALA A 310 1.15 1.08 -17.42
CA ALA A 310 1.50 1.57 -18.74
C ALA A 310 0.48 2.61 -19.23
N LEU A 311 0.98 3.64 -19.90
CA LEU A 311 0.18 4.72 -20.46
C LEU A 311 0.44 4.84 -21.96
N ASP A 312 -0.59 5.21 -22.72
CA ASP A 312 -0.43 5.66 -24.09
C ASP A 312 0.11 7.11 -24.18
N ALA A 313 0.34 7.58 -25.41
CA ALA A 313 0.90 8.92 -25.66
C ALA A 313 0.02 10.07 -25.14
N ASP A 314 -1.27 9.83 -24.92
CA ASP A 314 -2.23 10.83 -24.42
C ASP A 314 -2.38 10.76 -22.87
N GLY A 315 -1.64 9.88 -22.21
CA GLY A 315 -1.65 9.69 -20.76
C GLY A 315 -2.85 8.87 -20.26
N TYR A 316 -3.42 8.01 -21.11
CA TYR A 316 -4.48 7.08 -20.70
C TYR A 316 -3.90 5.71 -20.39
N TYR A 317 -4.40 5.09 -19.33
CA TYR A 317 -4.17 3.68 -19.06
C TYR A 317 -5.21 2.82 -19.77
N THR A 318 -4.80 1.61 -20.16
CA THR A 318 -5.71 0.55 -20.58
C THR A 318 -5.37 -0.74 -19.81
N TYR A 319 -6.23 -1.12 -18.88
CA TYR A 319 -6.12 -2.40 -18.18
C TYR A 319 -6.85 -3.50 -18.94
N VAL A 320 -6.24 -4.67 -19.01
CA VAL A 320 -6.88 -5.91 -19.49
C VAL A 320 -6.90 -6.89 -18.33
N ILE A 321 -8.10 -7.23 -17.86
CA ILE A 321 -8.31 -8.20 -16.80
C ILE A 321 -8.76 -9.53 -17.42
N ALA A 322 -7.91 -10.54 -17.33
CA ALA A 322 -8.13 -11.80 -18.01
C ALA A 322 -7.45 -12.97 -17.29
N ALA A 323 -8.01 -14.18 -17.47
CA ALA A 323 -7.39 -15.39 -16.99
C ALA A 323 -6.26 -15.82 -17.95
N PRO A 324 -5.20 -16.49 -17.47
CA PRO A 324 -4.06 -16.86 -18.30
C PRO A 324 -4.44 -17.64 -19.58
N GLN A 325 -5.42 -18.54 -19.50
CA GLN A 325 -5.89 -19.30 -20.67
C GLN A 325 -6.64 -18.48 -21.71
N ASP A 326 -7.21 -17.34 -21.32
CA ASP A 326 -7.88 -16.41 -22.24
C ASP A 326 -6.87 -15.41 -22.83
N LEU A 327 -5.69 -15.27 -22.23
CA LEU A 327 -4.58 -14.45 -22.72
C LEU A 327 -3.68 -15.26 -23.66
N ALA A 328 -4.01 -15.28 -24.95
CA ALA A 328 -3.22 -16.00 -25.94
C ALA A 328 -2.32 -15.10 -26.82
N ALA A 329 -2.51 -13.77 -26.79
CA ALA A 329 -1.74 -12.82 -27.61
C ALA A 329 -1.03 -11.80 -26.70
N PRO A 330 0.16 -11.30 -27.11
CA PRO A 330 0.82 -10.22 -26.41
C PRO A 330 -0.11 -9.00 -26.34
N ILE A 331 -0.27 -8.45 -25.14
CA ILE A 331 -0.89 -7.13 -24.98
C ILE A 331 0.09 -6.06 -25.45
N ASP A 332 -0.45 -4.95 -25.95
CA ASP A 332 0.37 -3.81 -26.38
C ASP A 332 1.16 -3.23 -25.20
N ALA A 333 2.35 -2.66 -25.43
CA ALA A 333 3.18 -2.10 -24.36
C ALA A 333 2.52 -0.91 -23.62
N SER A 334 1.50 -0.28 -24.21
CA SER A 334 0.66 0.75 -23.57
C SER A 334 -0.49 0.17 -22.72
N GLN A 335 -0.61 -1.16 -22.66
CA GLN A 335 -1.62 -1.86 -21.86
C GLN A 335 -0.99 -2.48 -20.62
N THR A 336 -1.79 -2.64 -19.57
CA THR A 336 -1.37 -3.32 -18.34
C THR A 336 -2.27 -4.50 -18.07
N LEU A 337 -1.65 -5.68 -17.92
CA LEU A 337 -2.36 -6.89 -17.56
C LEU A 337 -2.64 -6.93 -16.06
N ILE A 338 -3.87 -7.21 -15.68
CA ILE A 338 -4.23 -7.59 -14.30
C ILE A 338 -4.76 -9.02 -14.37
N GLY A 339 -4.07 -9.95 -13.71
CA GLY A 339 -4.46 -11.36 -13.75
C GLY A 339 -5.82 -11.58 -13.09
N TRP A 340 -6.64 -12.45 -13.69
CA TRP A 340 -7.88 -12.94 -13.05
C TRP A 340 -7.62 -13.87 -11.86
N GLY A 341 -6.44 -14.50 -11.83
CA GLY A 341 -6.13 -15.57 -10.88
C GLY A 341 -6.96 -16.84 -11.15
N SER A 342 -7.33 -17.55 -10.08
CA SER A 342 -8.13 -18.78 -10.19
C SER A 342 -9.51 -18.49 -10.75
N THR A 343 -9.88 -19.19 -11.82
CA THR A 343 -11.21 -19.13 -12.44
C THR A 343 -12.26 -19.97 -11.73
N ALA A 344 -11.86 -20.80 -10.76
CA ALA A 344 -12.79 -21.45 -9.84
C ALA A 344 -13.51 -20.43 -8.94
N VAL A 345 -12.88 -19.28 -8.69
CA VAL A 345 -13.52 -18.12 -8.08
C VAL A 345 -13.99 -17.20 -9.21
N ALA A 346 -15.21 -17.41 -9.66
CA ALA A 346 -15.79 -16.66 -10.78
C ALA A 346 -16.07 -15.20 -10.40
N ASP A 347 -16.56 -14.94 -9.18
CA ASP A 347 -16.96 -13.61 -8.74
C ASP A 347 -15.76 -12.84 -8.17
N LYS A 348 -15.44 -11.71 -8.80
CA LYS A 348 -14.36 -10.81 -8.41
C LYS A 348 -14.89 -9.39 -8.24
N VAL A 349 -14.03 -8.52 -7.72
CA VAL A 349 -14.25 -7.08 -7.72
C VAL A 349 -12.97 -6.38 -8.17
N LEU A 350 -13.13 -5.40 -9.05
CA LEU A 350 -12.07 -4.45 -9.39
C LEU A 350 -12.18 -3.25 -8.46
N ILE A 351 -11.07 -2.81 -7.89
CA ILE A 351 -11.01 -1.69 -6.96
C ILE A 351 -9.99 -0.67 -7.45
N MET A 352 -10.47 0.52 -7.80
CA MET A 352 -9.64 1.70 -8.06
C MET A 352 -9.44 2.47 -6.76
N ARG A 353 -8.19 2.69 -6.34
CA ARG A 353 -7.82 3.45 -5.14
C ARG A 353 -7.27 4.82 -5.54
N ASN A 354 -7.75 5.87 -4.87
CA ASN A 354 -7.17 7.21 -4.95
C ASN A 354 -6.72 7.64 -3.55
N MET A 355 -5.50 8.15 -3.43
CA MET A 355 -4.93 8.60 -2.17
C MET A 355 -4.51 10.08 -2.26
N LEU A 356 -4.94 10.87 -1.28
CA LEU A 356 -4.52 12.26 -1.05
C LEU A 356 -4.51 13.12 -2.34
N PRO A 357 -5.67 13.43 -2.91
CA PRO A 357 -5.76 14.35 -4.03
C PRO A 357 -5.29 15.75 -3.65
N SER A 358 -4.59 16.42 -4.58
CA SER A 358 -4.33 17.86 -4.45
C SER A 358 -5.63 18.65 -4.55
N ALA A 359 -5.63 19.88 -4.01
CA ALA A 359 -6.79 20.76 -4.09
C ALA A 359 -7.25 21.02 -5.54
N GLY A 360 -6.32 21.14 -6.48
CA GLY A 360 -6.63 21.35 -7.89
C GLY A 360 -7.20 20.11 -8.60
N PHE A 361 -6.84 18.91 -8.14
CA PHE A 361 -7.37 17.66 -8.66
C PHE A 361 -8.65 17.21 -7.94
N TYR A 362 -8.88 17.65 -6.70
CA TYR A 362 -9.96 17.21 -5.83
C TYR A 362 -11.32 17.09 -6.52
N PRO A 363 -11.81 18.09 -7.30
CA PRO A 363 -13.13 17.99 -7.95
C PRO A 363 -13.28 16.81 -8.93
N ARG A 364 -12.17 16.22 -9.41
CA ARG A 364 -12.13 15.06 -10.32
C ARG A 364 -11.69 13.77 -9.63
N SER A 365 -11.59 13.77 -8.30
CA SER A 365 -11.14 12.64 -7.51
C SER A 365 -12.30 11.79 -7.00
N VAL A 366 -12.00 10.57 -6.57
CA VAL A 366 -12.97 9.69 -5.89
C VAL A 366 -13.39 10.28 -4.54
N GLN A 367 -12.51 11.04 -3.89
CA GLN A 367 -12.81 11.72 -2.63
C GLN A 367 -13.97 12.70 -2.79
N ALA A 368 -13.96 13.52 -3.86
CA ALA A 368 -15.07 14.43 -4.13
C ALA A 368 -16.35 13.69 -4.52
N SER A 369 -16.25 12.65 -5.35
CA SER A 369 -17.46 11.87 -5.73
C SER A 369 -18.16 11.26 -4.52
N GLN A 370 -17.40 10.76 -3.55
CA GLN A 370 -17.96 10.21 -2.32
C GLN A 370 -18.47 11.28 -1.36
N ALA A 371 -17.72 12.38 -1.17
CA ALA A 371 -18.11 13.48 -0.28
C ALA A 371 -19.40 14.17 -0.73
N ASP A 372 -19.56 14.37 -2.04
CA ASP A 372 -20.73 15.00 -2.63
C ASP A 372 -21.87 14.01 -2.94
N HIS A 373 -21.66 12.72 -2.68
CA HIS A 373 -22.55 11.63 -3.09
C HIS A 373 -22.93 11.69 -4.59
N SER A 374 -21.99 12.10 -5.44
CA SER A 374 -22.20 12.25 -6.87
C SER A 374 -21.80 10.99 -7.65
N ASP A 375 -22.39 10.81 -8.83
CA ASP A 375 -21.99 9.75 -9.75
C ASP A 375 -20.53 9.97 -10.23
N PRO A 376 -19.60 9.05 -9.90
CA PRO A 376 -18.19 9.17 -10.29
C PRO A 376 -17.99 9.22 -11.81
N ALA A 377 -18.88 8.64 -12.60
CA ALA A 377 -18.80 8.70 -14.07
C ALA A 377 -18.99 10.13 -14.60
N THR A 378 -19.69 10.98 -13.83
CA THR A 378 -19.93 12.38 -14.14
C THR A 378 -18.87 13.29 -13.51
N SER A 379 -18.56 13.12 -12.23
CA SER A 379 -17.67 14.03 -11.49
C SER A 379 -16.18 13.88 -11.86
N MET A 380 -15.70 12.67 -12.13
CA MET A 380 -14.28 12.45 -12.43
C MET A 380 -13.91 12.75 -13.89
N GLY A 381 -14.89 12.88 -14.79
CA GLY A 381 -14.67 13.15 -16.21
C GLY A 381 -13.76 12.11 -16.88
N ALA A 382 -12.67 12.56 -17.49
CA ALA A 382 -11.71 11.67 -18.18
C ALA A 382 -10.96 10.71 -17.24
N TYR A 383 -10.92 10.98 -15.94
CA TYR A 383 -10.22 10.16 -14.94
C TYR A 383 -11.07 9.00 -14.42
N TYR A 384 -12.38 8.98 -14.73
CA TYR A 384 -13.25 7.86 -14.37
C TYR A 384 -12.80 6.57 -15.08
N PRO A 385 -12.59 5.45 -14.35
CA PRO A 385 -12.28 4.16 -14.94
C PRO A 385 -13.50 3.60 -15.67
N ARG A 386 -13.51 3.68 -17.01
CA ARG A 386 -14.58 3.10 -17.84
C ARG A 386 -14.27 1.64 -18.08
N GLY A 387 -15.05 0.74 -17.47
CA GLY A 387 -14.95 -0.70 -17.68
C GLY A 387 -15.97 -1.23 -18.69
N THR A 388 -15.60 -2.28 -19.41
CA THR A 388 -16.50 -3.04 -20.30
C THR A 388 -16.05 -4.49 -20.39
N TYR A 389 -17.00 -5.39 -20.63
CA TYR A 389 -16.67 -6.75 -21.05
C TYR A 389 -16.34 -6.79 -22.54
N CYS A 390 -15.39 -7.65 -22.89
CA CYS A 390 -14.98 -7.86 -24.26
C CYS A 390 -14.81 -9.35 -24.54
N GLN A 391 -15.21 -9.78 -25.74
CA GLN A 391 -14.82 -11.10 -26.22
C GLN A 391 -13.34 -11.06 -26.57
N VAL A 392 -12.61 -12.11 -26.19
CA VAL A 392 -11.18 -12.18 -26.40
C VAL A 392 -10.81 -12.07 -27.88
N ASP A 393 -11.63 -12.61 -28.78
CA ASP A 393 -11.39 -12.52 -30.23
C ASP A 393 -11.59 -11.11 -30.78
N VAL A 394 -12.47 -10.30 -30.16
CA VAL A 394 -12.59 -8.87 -30.48
C VAL A 394 -11.34 -8.13 -30.03
N LEU A 395 -10.88 -8.36 -28.79
CA LEU A 395 -9.65 -7.76 -28.29
C LEU A 395 -8.44 -8.12 -29.19
N ARG A 396 -8.34 -9.37 -29.63
CA ARG A 396 -7.25 -9.84 -30.51
C ARG A 396 -7.29 -9.24 -31.91
N SER A 397 -8.47 -9.17 -32.52
CA SER A 397 -8.61 -8.75 -33.93
C SER A 397 -8.74 -7.23 -34.10
N GLN A 398 -9.24 -6.51 -33.09
CA GLN A 398 -9.57 -5.09 -33.18
C GLN A 398 -8.89 -4.24 -32.10
N GLY A 399 -8.06 -4.84 -31.24
CA GLY A 399 -7.47 -4.15 -30.10
C GLY A 399 -8.50 -3.77 -29.05
N TRP A 400 -8.04 -3.02 -28.03
CA TRP A 400 -8.91 -2.58 -26.94
C TRP A 400 -10.04 -1.65 -27.42
N GLN A 401 -9.83 -0.92 -28.51
CA GLN A 401 -10.81 -0.02 -29.11
C GLN A 401 -12.07 -0.77 -29.55
N GLY A 402 -11.92 -2.00 -30.07
CA GLY A 402 -13.05 -2.84 -30.48
C GLY A 402 -13.99 -3.21 -29.31
N CYS A 403 -13.50 -3.16 -28.07
CA CYS A 403 -14.28 -3.47 -26.87
C CYS A 403 -15.26 -2.36 -26.45
N TYR A 404 -15.12 -1.14 -27.01
CA TYR A 404 -15.94 0.02 -26.69
C TYR A 404 -16.89 0.43 -27.84
N ARG A 405 -17.08 -0.47 -28.81
CA ARG A 405 -17.93 -0.24 -29.99
C ARG A 405 -19.33 -0.81 -29.83
#